data_AF-A0A962T1F3-F1
#
_entry.id   AF-A0A962T1F3-F1
#
_cell.length_a   1.000
_cell.length_b   1.000
_cell.length_c   1.000
_cell.angle_alpha   90.00
_cell.angle_beta   90.00
_cell.angle_gamma   90.00
#
_symmetry.space_group_name_H-M   'P 1'
#
loop_
_entity.id
_entity.type
_entity.pdbx_description
1 polymer ?
#
loop_
_entity_poly.entity_id
_entity_poly.type
_entity_poly.pdbx_seq_one_letter_code
_entity_poly.pdbx_strand_id
1 'polypeptide(L)'
;METFHRHREPRTVETTHAKRDDTIRPKKPTLGGRIVQIALSLVGCHYINGAYGATPGCNDGTPLPIRRDLKLVADPKRLDSNKQKDKTQDLAVLAAQMFVKRHCICGGNYNNFDGARPASPSDWDLNNYLTSLKGKHPTAWTNYYGQFTPRRVYGPARGGDIGGKLVWGQSCKGIRHFDCIGFISYCLWQATGKVIQLEIAQWRTPSQPMTGSKVYDFSAGRKPETLMDGDILVKADHHIAWVAANGTIIEAADTDLGVVAKGRFELE
;
A
#
# COMPACT_ATOMS: atom_id res chain seq x y z
N MET A 1 -5.77 17.71 7.56
CA MET A 1 -4.58 18.60 7.55
C MET A 1 -3.62 18.13 6.47
N GLU A 2 -3.90 18.39 5.20
CA GLU A 2 -3.20 17.77 4.06
C GLU A 2 -2.05 18.69 3.55
N THR A 3 -0.87 18.18 3.16
CA THR A 3 0.33 18.93 2.72
C THR A 3 1.04 18.24 1.56
N PHE A 4 1.75 18.97 0.68
CA PHE A 4 2.27 18.41 -0.60
C PHE A 4 3.79 18.64 -0.86
N HIS A 5 4.53 17.74 -1.56
CA HIS A 5 6.02 17.80 -1.77
C HIS A 5 6.49 17.55 -3.22
N ARG A 6 7.66 18.14 -3.60
CA ARG A 6 8.31 18.02 -4.93
C ARG A 6 9.85 17.86 -4.86
N HIS A 7 10.46 17.04 -5.72
CA HIS A 7 11.94 16.89 -5.85
C HIS A 7 12.49 17.51 -7.17
N ARG A 8 13.71 18.07 -7.18
CA ARG A 8 14.36 18.70 -8.36
C ARG A 8 15.84 18.32 -8.45
N GLU A 9 16.31 17.92 -9.65
CA GLU A 9 17.71 17.63 -9.96
C GLU A 9 18.49 18.87 -10.50
N PRO A 10 19.84 18.89 -10.40
CA PRO A 10 20.69 20.00 -10.86
C PRO A 10 20.98 19.97 -12.38
N ARG A 11 21.10 21.15 -12.99
CA ARG A 11 21.37 21.36 -14.43
C ARG A 11 22.87 21.26 -14.74
N THR A 12 23.22 20.55 -15.83
CA THR A 12 24.53 20.64 -16.49
C THR A 12 24.41 21.39 -17.83
N VAL A 13 25.51 22.05 -18.19
CA VAL A 13 25.67 23.04 -19.25
C VAL A 13 25.76 22.39 -20.64
N GLU A 14 25.12 23.00 -21.64
CA GLU A 14 25.09 22.59 -23.05
C GLU A 14 26.37 22.98 -23.81
N THR A 15 26.81 22.09 -24.69
CA THR A 15 27.64 22.42 -25.87
C THR A 15 26.96 21.92 -27.14
N THR A 16 26.84 22.80 -28.12
CA THR A 16 26.11 22.65 -29.38
C THR A 16 26.93 21.94 -30.45
N HIS A 17 26.39 20.90 -31.10
CA HIS A 17 26.75 20.50 -32.47
C HIS A 17 25.59 19.82 -33.23
N ALA A 18 25.39 20.31 -34.47
CA ALA A 18 24.77 19.73 -35.67
C ALA A 18 23.51 18.82 -35.57
N LYS A 19 22.40 19.32 -36.10
CA LYS A 19 21.12 18.60 -36.31
C LYS A 19 21.29 17.43 -37.30
N ARG A 20 21.22 16.20 -36.79
CA ARG A 20 20.72 15.04 -37.54
C ARG A 20 19.24 14.87 -37.22
N ASP A 21 18.48 14.48 -38.24
CA ASP A 21 17.06 14.13 -38.16
C ASP A 21 16.94 12.80 -37.40
N ASP A 22 17.11 12.89 -36.08
CA ASP A 22 16.96 11.77 -35.16
C ASP A 22 15.47 11.47 -35.03
N THR A 23 15.08 10.30 -35.54
CA THR A 23 13.84 9.65 -35.15
C THR A 23 13.67 9.78 -33.63
N ILE A 24 12.57 10.40 -33.20
CA ILE A 24 12.32 10.85 -31.83
C ILE A 24 12.56 9.68 -30.86
N ARG A 25 13.77 9.62 -30.30
CA ARG A 25 14.09 8.67 -29.24
C ARG A 25 13.19 9.05 -28.07
N PRO A 26 12.33 8.16 -27.55
CA PRO A 26 11.45 8.49 -26.45
C PRO A 26 12.30 9.02 -25.30
N LYS A 27 12.03 10.26 -24.87
CA LYS A 27 12.75 10.89 -23.76
C LYS A 27 12.61 9.98 -22.54
N LYS A 28 13.74 9.67 -21.88
CA LYS A 28 13.71 8.91 -20.64
C LYS A 28 12.75 9.60 -19.66
N PRO A 29 11.86 8.84 -18.98
CA PRO A 29 10.93 9.44 -18.03
C PRO A 29 11.70 10.17 -16.93
N THR A 30 11.15 11.30 -16.50
CA THR A 30 11.65 12.02 -15.32
C THR A 30 11.59 11.10 -14.09
N LEU A 31 12.32 11.44 -13.01
CA LEU A 31 12.18 10.68 -11.76
C LEU A 31 10.72 10.61 -11.30
N GLY A 32 10.01 11.73 -11.36
CA GLY A 32 8.58 11.81 -11.07
C GLY A 32 7.74 10.84 -11.91
N GLY A 33 7.93 10.85 -13.23
CA GLY A 33 7.24 9.94 -14.14
C GLY A 33 7.54 8.47 -13.85
N ARG A 34 8.79 8.12 -13.47
CA ARG A 34 9.14 6.76 -13.03
C ARG A 34 8.43 6.37 -11.75
N ILE A 35 8.37 7.26 -10.76
CA ILE A 35 7.66 7.01 -9.49
C ILE A 35 6.18 6.75 -9.76
N VAL A 36 5.52 7.59 -10.56
CA VAL A 36 4.10 7.42 -10.91
C VAL A 36 3.87 6.12 -11.67
N GLN A 37 4.74 5.77 -12.62
CA GLN A 37 4.63 4.49 -13.35
C GLN A 37 4.74 3.28 -12.41
N ILE A 38 5.67 3.31 -11.45
CA ILE A 38 5.79 2.26 -10.43
C ILE A 38 4.56 2.23 -9.52
N ALA A 39 4.10 3.39 -9.05
CA ALA A 39 2.94 3.48 -8.18
C ALA A 39 1.67 2.92 -8.85
N LEU A 40 1.47 3.23 -10.13
CA LEU A 40 0.35 2.72 -10.93
C LEU A 40 0.43 1.20 -11.15
N SER A 41 1.62 0.63 -11.35
CA SER A 41 1.77 -0.82 -11.53
C SER A 41 1.49 -1.62 -10.24
N LEU A 42 1.42 -0.95 -9.10
CA LEU A 42 1.12 -1.53 -7.79
C LEU A 42 -0.37 -1.41 -7.42
N VAL A 43 -1.20 -0.74 -8.22
CA VAL A 43 -2.65 -0.67 -8.00
C VAL A 43 -3.24 -2.08 -7.95
N GLY A 44 -4.07 -2.35 -6.94
CA GLY A 44 -4.60 -3.67 -6.64
C GLY A 44 -3.77 -4.47 -5.63
N CYS A 45 -2.56 -4.03 -5.26
CA CYS A 45 -1.84 -4.57 -4.11
C CYS A 45 -2.62 -4.35 -2.81
N HIS A 46 -2.23 -5.08 -1.76
CA HIS A 46 -2.95 -5.09 -0.49
C HIS A 46 -2.38 -4.09 0.51
N TYR A 47 -3.16 -3.78 1.54
CA TYR A 47 -2.71 -2.94 2.64
C TYR A 47 -2.45 -3.76 3.91
N ILE A 48 -1.29 -3.55 4.54
CA ILE A 48 -1.03 -3.97 5.92
C ILE A 48 0.06 -3.08 6.51
N ASN A 49 -0.13 -2.70 7.78
CA ASN A 49 0.80 -1.81 8.45
C ASN A 49 2.22 -2.40 8.46
N GLY A 50 3.16 -1.66 7.90
CA GLY A 50 4.57 -1.96 7.97
C GLY A 50 5.10 -3.03 7.04
N ALA A 51 4.41 -3.41 5.97
CA ALA A 51 4.95 -4.41 5.04
C ALA A 51 5.99 -3.89 4.03
N TYR A 52 6.03 -2.57 3.77
CA TYR A 52 7.00 -1.93 2.84
C TYR A 52 7.14 -2.67 1.48
N GLY A 53 6.04 -3.20 0.96
CA GLY A 53 5.97 -3.85 -0.33
C GLY A 53 6.33 -5.33 -0.37
N ALA A 54 6.60 -5.97 0.78
CA ALA A 54 6.88 -7.40 0.81
C ALA A 54 5.66 -8.24 0.42
N THR A 55 5.90 -9.38 -0.21
CA THR A 55 4.93 -10.48 -0.30
C THR A 55 5.04 -11.40 0.94
N PRO A 56 3.95 -12.04 1.40
CA PRO A 56 4.00 -12.87 2.60
C PRO A 56 5.03 -14.01 2.51
N GLY A 57 5.91 -14.10 3.52
CA GLY A 57 7.00 -15.08 3.59
C GLY A 57 8.23 -14.72 2.77
N CYS A 58 8.23 -13.57 2.07
CA CYS A 58 9.31 -13.16 1.20
C CYS A 58 10.03 -11.92 1.70
N ASN A 59 11.22 -11.74 1.13
CA ASN A 59 12.20 -10.73 1.46
C ASN A 59 12.35 -9.75 0.29
N ASP A 60 11.23 -9.41 -0.36
CA ASP A 60 11.18 -8.70 -1.64
C ASP A 60 10.54 -7.30 -1.55
N GLY A 61 10.33 -6.79 -0.34
CA GLY A 61 10.00 -5.39 -0.08
C GLY A 61 11.22 -4.47 -0.05
N THR A 62 11.02 -3.21 0.33
CA THR A 62 12.10 -2.24 0.54
C THR A 62 13.15 -2.82 1.50
N PRO A 63 14.46 -2.79 1.18
CA PRO A 63 15.51 -3.43 1.97
C PRO A 63 15.85 -2.61 3.22
N LEU A 64 14.90 -2.56 4.15
CA LEU A 64 15.07 -1.93 5.45
C LEU A 64 15.76 -2.89 6.42
N PRO A 65 16.58 -2.38 7.36
CA PRO A 65 17.24 -3.21 8.38
C PRO A 65 16.24 -3.92 9.29
N ILE A 66 15.02 -3.39 9.41
CA ILE A 66 13.91 -4.03 10.10
C ILE A 66 13.15 -4.85 9.05
N ARG A 67 13.60 -6.08 8.76
CA ARG A 67 12.80 -7.02 7.95
C ARG A 67 11.85 -7.81 8.83
N ARG A 68 10.60 -7.77 8.43
CA ARG A 68 9.40 -7.94 9.26
C ARG A 68 8.69 -9.23 8.90
N ASP A 69 8.12 -9.86 9.92
CA ASP A 69 7.37 -11.11 9.91
C ASP A 69 6.05 -11.05 9.11
N LEU A 70 6.05 -10.55 7.86
CA LEU A 70 4.88 -10.67 7.00
C LEU A 70 4.68 -12.15 6.67
N LYS A 71 3.68 -12.77 7.26
CA LYS A 71 3.43 -14.21 7.14
C LYS A 71 2.08 -14.44 6.50
N LEU A 72 2.01 -15.44 5.63
CA LEU A 72 0.74 -15.95 5.15
C LEU A 72 0.17 -16.86 6.23
N VAL A 73 -1.07 -16.62 6.66
CA VAL A 73 -1.71 -17.49 7.65
C VAL A 73 -2.18 -18.76 6.95
N ALA A 74 -1.52 -19.86 7.30
CA ALA A 74 -1.76 -21.18 6.78
C ALA A 74 -1.82 -22.17 7.96
N ASP A 75 -2.73 -21.94 8.91
CA ASP A 75 -2.83 -22.68 10.17
C ASP A 75 -4.25 -23.27 10.36
N PRO A 76 -4.42 -24.60 10.38
CA PRO A 76 -5.71 -25.25 10.60
C PRO A 76 -6.42 -24.88 11.91
N LYS A 77 -5.68 -24.37 12.91
CA LYS A 77 -6.27 -23.87 14.16
C LYS A 77 -7.04 -22.56 13.99
N ARG A 78 -6.86 -21.88 12.85
CA ARG A 78 -7.46 -20.58 12.54
C ARG A 78 -8.64 -20.69 11.57
N LEU A 79 -9.45 -21.73 11.73
CA LEU A 79 -10.64 -22.03 10.92
C LEU A 79 -11.98 -21.86 11.67
N ASP A 80 -11.98 -21.27 12.86
CA ASP A 80 -13.19 -20.94 13.62
C ASP A 80 -13.66 -19.52 13.28
N SER A 81 -14.90 -19.39 12.79
CA SER A 81 -15.50 -18.09 12.43
C SER A 81 -15.88 -17.24 13.64
N ASN A 82 -15.98 -17.82 14.84
CA ASN A 82 -16.25 -17.08 16.06
C ASN A 82 -15.04 -16.23 16.48
N LYS A 83 -15.33 -15.08 17.11
CA LYS A 83 -14.28 -14.20 17.61
C LYS A 83 -13.66 -14.82 18.85
N GLN A 84 -12.34 -14.98 18.83
CA GLN A 84 -11.56 -15.55 19.92
C GLN A 84 -11.17 -14.47 20.92
N LYS A 85 -10.85 -14.88 22.15
CA LYS A 85 -10.30 -13.99 23.18
C LYS A 85 -8.91 -13.48 22.78
N ASP A 86 -8.10 -14.37 22.21
CA ASP A 86 -6.80 -14.03 21.64
C ASP A 86 -6.94 -13.78 20.13
N LYS A 87 -6.67 -12.53 19.72
CA LYS A 87 -6.75 -12.09 18.33
C LYS A 87 -5.81 -12.86 17.40
N THR A 88 -4.75 -13.48 17.90
CA THR A 88 -3.82 -14.29 17.09
C THR A 88 -4.40 -15.63 16.67
N GLN A 89 -5.47 -16.08 17.35
CA GLN A 89 -6.17 -17.33 17.07
C GLN A 89 -7.41 -17.14 16.19
N ASP A 90 -7.83 -15.90 15.95
CA ASP A 90 -8.99 -15.60 15.13
C ASP A 90 -8.87 -16.11 13.70
N LEU A 91 -10.01 -16.32 13.03
CA LEU A 91 -10.09 -16.72 11.63
C LEU A 91 -9.16 -15.90 10.73
N ALA A 92 -8.27 -16.58 10.01
CA ALA A 92 -7.51 -15.99 8.91
C ALA A 92 -7.00 -17.09 7.98
N VAL A 93 -7.65 -17.24 6.82
CA VAL A 93 -7.29 -18.26 5.84
C VAL A 93 -6.49 -17.62 4.71
N LEU A 94 -5.21 -17.93 4.52
CA LEU A 94 -4.38 -17.33 3.46
C LEU A 94 -4.42 -15.79 3.45
N ALA A 95 -4.64 -15.17 4.62
CA ALA A 95 -4.49 -13.74 4.82
C ALA A 95 -3.05 -13.43 5.24
N ALA A 96 -2.56 -12.25 4.89
CA ALA A 96 -1.28 -11.79 5.43
C ALA A 96 -1.47 -11.28 6.85
N GLN A 97 -0.51 -11.61 7.72
CA GLN A 97 -0.42 -11.09 9.07
C GLN A 97 0.97 -10.49 9.33
N MET A 98 1.02 -9.52 10.22
CA MET A 98 2.26 -8.94 10.72
C MET A 98 2.05 -8.42 12.15
N PHE A 99 3.12 -8.37 12.94
CA PHE A 99 3.15 -7.66 14.21
C PHE A 99 4.00 -6.39 14.10
N VAL A 100 3.35 -5.22 14.06
CA VAL A 100 4.01 -3.90 14.09
C VAL A 100 3.37 -3.08 15.19
N LYS A 101 3.99 -3.07 16.37
CA LYS A 101 3.42 -2.53 17.64
C LYS A 101 2.13 -3.24 18.11
N ARG A 102 1.36 -3.82 17.19
CA ARG A 102 0.12 -4.58 17.39
C ARG A 102 -0.03 -5.65 16.31
N HIS A 103 -0.89 -6.61 16.57
CA HIS A 103 -1.28 -7.64 15.62
C HIS A 103 -2.12 -7.04 14.48
N CYS A 104 -1.72 -7.28 13.24
CA CYS A 104 -2.40 -6.81 12.04
C CYS A 104 -2.74 -7.99 11.14
N ILE A 105 -3.93 -7.97 10.53
CA ILE A 105 -4.37 -8.92 9.51
C ILE A 105 -4.92 -8.12 8.35
N CYS A 106 -4.42 -8.39 7.15
CA CYS A 106 -4.88 -7.75 5.93
C CYS A 106 -6.35 -8.06 5.65
N GLY A 107 -7.12 -7.05 5.23
CA GLY A 107 -8.51 -7.18 4.82
C GLY A 107 -8.70 -7.73 3.41
N GLY A 108 -7.64 -7.77 2.59
CA GLY A 108 -7.67 -8.30 1.23
C GLY A 108 -8.59 -7.51 0.31
N ASN A 109 -8.53 -6.17 0.37
CA ASN A 109 -9.28 -5.27 -0.52
C ASN A 109 -10.80 -5.50 -0.51
N TYR A 110 -11.38 -5.88 0.64
CA TYR A 110 -12.77 -6.37 0.67
C TYR A 110 -13.85 -5.33 0.30
N ASN A 111 -13.52 -4.04 0.25
CA ASN A 111 -14.41 -2.96 -0.20
C ASN A 111 -14.06 -2.43 -1.61
N ASN A 112 -13.03 -2.97 -2.25
CA ASN A 112 -12.51 -2.47 -3.53
C ASN A 112 -12.33 -3.57 -4.58
N PHE A 113 -12.48 -4.84 -4.20
CA PHE A 113 -12.34 -5.98 -5.09
C PHE A 113 -13.71 -6.63 -5.31
N ASP A 114 -14.12 -6.73 -6.58
CA ASP A 114 -15.45 -7.22 -6.95
C ASP A 114 -15.73 -8.61 -6.38
N GLY A 115 -16.88 -8.77 -5.72
CA GLY A 115 -17.30 -10.01 -5.07
C GLY A 115 -16.78 -10.21 -3.63
N ALA A 116 -15.80 -9.42 -3.19
CA ALA A 116 -15.41 -9.38 -1.79
C ALA A 116 -16.49 -8.68 -0.94
N ARG A 117 -16.61 -9.04 0.34
CA ARG A 117 -17.72 -8.57 1.20
C ARG A 117 -17.49 -8.76 2.69
N PRO A 118 -18.18 -8.00 3.56
CA PRO A 118 -18.38 -8.42 4.95
C PRO A 118 -19.00 -9.82 5.05
N ALA A 119 -18.70 -10.54 6.13
CA ALA A 119 -19.27 -11.85 6.41
C ALA A 119 -19.77 -11.94 7.85
N SER A 120 -20.72 -12.85 8.09
CA SER A 120 -21.20 -13.22 9.42
C SER A 120 -20.72 -14.62 9.81
N PRO A 121 -20.46 -14.92 11.10
CA PRO A 121 -20.20 -16.29 11.54
C PRO A 121 -21.32 -17.28 11.21
N SER A 122 -22.55 -16.79 11.01
CA SER A 122 -23.72 -17.58 10.62
C SER A 122 -23.86 -17.80 9.11
N ASP A 123 -23.00 -17.20 8.28
CA ASP A 123 -23.09 -17.32 6.82
C ASP A 123 -22.90 -18.79 6.41
N TRP A 124 -23.85 -19.32 5.62
CA TRP A 124 -23.82 -20.72 5.19
C TRP A 124 -22.61 -21.03 4.30
N ASP A 125 -22.30 -20.14 3.37
CA ASP A 125 -21.17 -20.31 2.45
C ASP A 125 -19.81 -20.27 3.16
N LEU A 126 -19.66 -19.41 4.17
CA LEU A 126 -18.50 -19.38 5.06
C LEU A 126 -18.32 -20.71 5.79
N ASN A 127 -19.36 -21.18 6.46
CA ASN A 127 -19.27 -22.41 7.25
C ASN A 127 -19.00 -23.63 6.38
N ASN A 128 -19.58 -23.70 5.18
CA ASN A 128 -19.28 -24.74 4.20
C ASN A 128 -17.84 -24.67 3.71
N TYR A 129 -17.37 -23.48 3.35
CA TYR A 129 -15.99 -23.29 2.91
C TYR A 129 -15.00 -23.71 4.00
N LEU A 130 -15.16 -23.23 5.24
CA LEU A 130 -14.29 -23.59 6.36
C LEU A 130 -14.32 -25.10 6.64
N THR A 131 -15.49 -25.73 6.58
CA THR A 131 -15.64 -27.19 6.72
C THR A 131 -14.88 -27.92 5.62
N SER A 132 -14.91 -27.42 4.38
CA SER A 132 -14.17 -28.00 3.25
C SER A 132 -12.64 -27.96 3.42
N LEU A 133 -12.12 -27.10 4.29
CA LEU A 133 -10.69 -26.99 4.61
C LEU A 133 -10.25 -27.88 5.78
N LYS A 134 -11.17 -28.28 6.66
CA LYS A 134 -10.86 -29.08 7.84
C LYS A 134 -10.21 -30.42 7.45
N GLY A 135 -9.16 -30.79 8.19
CA GLY A 135 -8.38 -32.01 7.94
C GLY A 135 -7.44 -31.94 6.74
N LYS A 136 -7.48 -30.88 5.91
CA LYS A 136 -6.55 -30.69 4.80
C LYS A 136 -5.30 -29.94 5.24
N HIS A 137 -4.15 -30.34 4.70
CA HIS A 137 -2.91 -29.58 4.85
C HIS A 137 -3.06 -28.20 4.18
N PRO A 138 -2.53 -27.10 4.76
CA PRO A 138 -2.71 -25.75 4.23
C PRO A 138 -2.26 -25.52 2.79
N THR A 139 -1.29 -26.30 2.29
CA THR A 139 -0.87 -26.25 0.88
C THR A 139 -1.95 -26.68 -0.10
N ALA A 140 -2.96 -27.43 0.36
CA ALA A 140 -4.10 -27.90 -0.43
C ALA A 140 -5.34 -27.00 -0.28
N TRP A 141 -5.26 -25.92 0.50
CA TRP A 141 -6.38 -24.99 0.66
C TRP A 141 -6.60 -24.22 -0.64
N THR A 142 -7.85 -24.23 -1.11
CA THR A 142 -8.29 -23.48 -2.29
C THR A 142 -8.97 -22.19 -1.86
N ASN A 143 -8.93 -21.17 -2.71
CA ASN A 143 -9.70 -19.95 -2.50
C ASN A 143 -11.19 -20.21 -2.84
N TYR A 144 -12.11 -19.62 -2.10
CA TYR A 144 -13.52 -19.55 -2.45
C TYR A 144 -13.70 -18.73 -3.74
N TYR A 145 -14.45 -19.27 -4.72
CA TYR A 145 -14.53 -18.75 -6.09
C TYR A 145 -13.17 -18.39 -6.71
N GLY A 146 -12.11 -19.15 -6.37
CA GLY A 146 -10.77 -18.98 -6.92
C GLY A 146 -9.99 -17.77 -6.39
N GLN A 147 -10.61 -16.85 -5.66
CA GLN A 147 -9.98 -15.56 -5.30
C GLN A 147 -10.15 -15.17 -3.83
N PHE A 148 -11.25 -15.58 -3.18
CA PHE A 148 -11.60 -15.10 -1.85
C PHE A 148 -11.21 -16.08 -0.76
N THR A 149 -10.87 -15.52 0.40
CA THR A 149 -10.66 -16.28 1.62
C THR A 149 -11.21 -15.48 2.80
N PRO A 150 -11.70 -16.12 3.88
CA PRO A 150 -12.26 -15.40 5.00
C PRO A 150 -11.18 -15.00 6.02
N ARG A 151 -11.36 -13.85 6.69
CA ARG A 151 -10.49 -13.40 7.80
C ARG A 151 -11.22 -12.46 8.74
N ARG A 152 -10.75 -12.39 9.99
CA ARG A 152 -10.99 -11.25 10.87
C ARG A 152 -9.87 -10.23 10.69
N VAL A 153 -10.24 -9.02 10.30
CA VAL A 153 -9.29 -7.94 10.01
C VAL A 153 -8.85 -7.27 11.31
N TYR A 154 -7.56 -6.98 11.44
CA TYR A 154 -6.95 -6.30 12.58
C TYR A 154 -5.92 -5.29 12.11
N GLY A 155 -5.67 -4.24 12.89
CA GLY A 155 -4.71 -3.20 12.53
C GLY A 155 -5.23 -1.80 12.80
N PRO A 156 -4.40 -0.78 12.55
CA PRO A 156 -4.74 0.62 12.79
C PRO A 156 -5.99 1.03 12.02
N ALA A 157 -6.89 1.76 12.69
CA ALA A 157 -8.04 2.44 12.09
C ALA A 157 -8.24 3.79 12.80
N ARG A 158 -9.02 4.69 12.20
CA ARG A 158 -9.38 5.96 12.85
C ARG A 158 -10.09 5.67 14.18
N GLY A 159 -9.48 6.08 15.30
CA GLY A 159 -9.99 5.80 16.65
C GLY A 159 -9.47 4.51 17.31
N GLY A 160 -8.53 3.78 16.70
CA GLY A 160 -7.83 2.68 17.37
C GLY A 160 -7.51 1.50 16.47
N ASP A 161 -8.19 0.38 16.69
CA ASP A 161 -8.02 -0.90 15.98
C ASP A 161 -9.33 -1.25 15.28
N ILE A 162 -9.28 -1.77 14.05
CA ILE A 162 -10.48 -2.14 13.27
C ILE A 162 -11.34 -3.24 13.94
N GLY A 163 -10.83 -3.90 14.98
CA GLY A 163 -11.68 -4.59 15.95
C GLY A 163 -12.13 -6.00 15.56
N GLY A 164 -11.54 -6.62 14.53
CA GLY A 164 -11.80 -8.01 14.18
C GLY A 164 -13.00 -8.21 13.25
N LYS A 165 -13.29 -7.21 12.39
CA LYS A 165 -14.35 -7.30 11.38
C LYS A 165 -14.15 -8.55 10.52
N LEU A 166 -15.18 -9.37 10.39
CA LEU A 166 -15.15 -10.60 9.60
C LEU A 166 -15.50 -10.27 8.14
N VAL A 167 -14.64 -10.70 7.22
CA VAL A 167 -14.78 -10.40 5.79
C VAL A 167 -14.34 -11.58 4.93
N TRP A 168 -14.93 -11.66 3.75
CA TRP A 168 -14.36 -12.30 2.57
C TRP A 168 -13.47 -11.28 1.86
N GLY A 169 -12.16 -11.48 1.93
CA GLY A 169 -11.18 -10.67 1.21
C GLY A 169 -10.49 -11.48 0.12
N GLN A 170 -9.87 -10.81 -0.84
CA GLN A 170 -8.95 -11.43 -1.77
C GLN A 170 -7.84 -12.16 -1.00
N SER A 171 -7.44 -13.34 -1.48
CA SER A 171 -6.31 -14.10 -0.95
C SER A 171 -5.03 -13.28 -1.00
N CYS A 172 -4.25 -13.28 0.09
CA CYS A 172 -2.99 -12.53 0.16
C CYS A 172 -1.81 -13.28 -0.46
N LYS A 173 -2.04 -14.51 -0.96
CA LYS A 173 -1.00 -15.37 -1.52
C LYS A 173 -0.35 -14.71 -2.74
N GLY A 174 0.95 -14.41 -2.64
CA GLY A 174 1.74 -13.81 -3.72
C GLY A 174 1.46 -12.33 -3.99
N ILE A 175 0.65 -11.66 -3.17
CA ILE A 175 0.31 -10.24 -3.33
C ILE A 175 1.22 -9.38 -2.44
N ARG A 176 1.70 -8.25 -2.97
CA ARG A 176 2.49 -7.28 -2.19
C ARG A 176 1.60 -6.51 -1.23
N HIS A 177 2.15 -6.17 -0.07
CA HIS A 177 1.43 -5.40 0.93
C HIS A 177 2.15 -4.09 1.26
N PHE A 178 1.37 -3.03 1.44
CA PHE A 178 1.87 -1.69 1.73
C PHE A 178 1.09 -1.04 2.86
N ASP A 179 1.74 -0.18 3.64
CA ASP A 179 1.07 0.92 4.32
C ASP A 179 1.33 2.22 3.55
N CYS A 180 0.71 3.32 3.97
CA CYS A 180 0.83 4.59 3.25
C CYS A 180 2.30 5.04 3.13
N ILE A 181 3.09 5.01 4.22
CA ILE A 181 4.51 5.40 4.20
C ILE A 181 5.36 4.39 3.43
N GLY A 182 5.16 3.10 3.66
CA GLY A 182 5.93 2.05 3.02
C GLY A 182 5.70 1.99 1.51
N PHE A 183 4.53 2.40 1.03
CA PHE A 183 4.25 2.61 -0.39
C PHE A 183 5.13 3.72 -0.99
N ILE A 184 5.22 4.88 -0.33
CA ILE A 184 6.10 5.98 -0.75
C ILE A 184 7.56 5.53 -0.78
N SER A 185 8.04 4.94 0.32
CA SER A 185 9.41 4.44 0.44
C SER A 185 9.76 3.39 -0.63
N TYR A 186 8.84 2.46 -0.92
CA TYR A 186 9.05 1.43 -1.93
C TYR A 186 9.15 2.02 -3.34
N CYS A 187 8.24 2.93 -3.71
CA CYS A 187 8.26 3.57 -5.02
C CYS A 187 9.56 4.36 -5.23
N LEU A 188 10.01 5.11 -4.22
CA LEU A 188 11.29 5.83 -4.27
C LEU A 188 12.48 4.88 -4.40
N TRP A 189 12.49 3.79 -3.63
CA TRP A 189 13.55 2.80 -3.71
C TRP A 189 13.62 2.16 -5.10
N GLN A 190 12.48 1.74 -5.66
CA GLN A 190 12.41 1.19 -7.01
C GLN A 190 12.85 2.21 -8.08
N ALA A 191 12.49 3.49 -7.92
CA ALA A 191 12.82 4.52 -8.90
C ALA A 191 14.28 4.99 -8.84
N THR A 192 14.91 4.94 -7.66
CA THR A 192 16.23 5.57 -7.41
C THR A 192 17.33 4.58 -7.02
N GLY A 193 16.98 3.37 -6.62
CA GLY A 193 17.88 2.41 -5.96
C GLY A 193 18.25 2.78 -4.52
N LYS A 194 17.79 3.93 -4.00
CA LYS A 194 18.11 4.42 -2.66
C LYS A 194 16.94 4.19 -1.71
N VAL A 195 17.24 3.62 -0.55
CA VAL A 195 16.26 3.47 0.52
C VAL A 195 16.02 4.83 1.17
N ILE A 196 14.80 5.36 1.00
CA ILE A 196 14.34 6.59 1.68
C ILE A 196 13.19 6.20 2.59
N GLN A 197 13.42 6.27 3.91
CA GLN A 197 12.43 5.99 4.93
C GLN A 197 12.28 7.22 5.83
N LEU A 198 11.11 7.84 5.77
CA LEU A 198 10.76 9.03 6.53
C LEU A 198 9.35 8.84 7.11
N GLU A 199 9.15 9.27 8.36
CA GLU A 199 7.83 9.41 8.97
C GLU A 199 7.03 10.54 8.30
N ILE A 200 5.70 10.49 8.35
CA ILE A 200 4.82 11.48 7.70
C ILE A 200 5.16 12.92 8.11
N ALA A 201 5.46 13.15 9.38
CA ALA A 201 5.84 14.46 9.88
C ALA A 201 7.14 15.00 9.23
N GLN A 202 8.10 14.13 8.91
CA GLN A 202 9.38 14.53 8.32
C GLN A 202 9.23 15.00 6.87
N TRP A 203 8.20 14.53 6.16
CA TRP A 203 7.89 15.01 4.81
C TRP A 203 7.51 16.49 4.83
N ARG A 204 6.81 16.97 5.87
CA ARG A 204 6.40 18.37 6.04
C ARG A 204 7.55 19.35 6.25
N THR A 205 8.68 18.86 6.76
CA THR A 205 9.87 19.65 7.07
C THR A 205 11.09 18.98 6.45
N PRO A 206 11.27 19.10 5.12
CA PRO A 206 12.24 18.29 4.38
C PRO A 206 13.67 18.58 4.85
N SER A 207 14.24 17.61 5.55
CA SER A 207 15.67 17.48 5.81
C SER A 207 16.26 16.45 4.83
N GLN A 208 17.53 16.08 5.01
CA GLN A 208 18.15 15.01 4.22
C GLN A 208 17.30 13.72 4.31
N PRO A 209 17.06 12.98 3.20
CA PRO A 209 17.61 13.17 1.85
C PRO A 209 16.76 14.08 0.93
N MET A 210 15.71 14.69 1.46
CA MET A 210 14.76 15.52 0.71
C MET A 210 15.11 17.02 0.72
N THR A 211 16.30 17.39 1.16
CA THR A 211 16.77 18.79 1.18
C THR A 211 16.59 19.46 -0.17
N GLY A 212 16.04 20.67 -0.18
CA GLY A 212 15.72 21.42 -1.41
C GLY A 212 14.33 21.16 -1.99
N SER A 213 13.56 20.23 -1.40
CA SER A 213 12.14 20.05 -1.75
C SER A 213 11.32 21.27 -1.34
N LYS A 214 10.37 21.67 -2.19
CA LYS A 214 9.40 22.72 -1.86
C LYS A 214 8.19 22.11 -1.17
N VAL A 215 7.73 22.75 -0.09
CA VAL A 215 6.52 22.37 0.64
C VAL A 215 5.50 23.47 0.52
N TYR A 216 4.26 23.10 0.17
CA TYR A 216 3.13 24.01 0.08
C TYR A 216 2.14 23.70 1.20
N ASP A 217 1.90 24.69 2.07
CA ASP A 217 0.90 24.62 3.14
C ASP A 217 -0.43 25.22 2.66
N PHE A 218 -1.37 24.35 2.37
CA PHE A 218 -2.66 24.72 1.81
C PHE A 218 -3.55 25.44 2.84
N SER A 219 -3.34 25.18 4.14
CA SER A 219 -4.06 25.90 5.20
C SER A 219 -3.65 27.38 5.30
N ALA A 220 -2.44 27.70 4.84
CA ALA A 220 -1.93 29.06 4.71
C ALA A 220 -2.21 29.68 3.33
N GLY A 221 -3.05 29.05 2.49
CA GLY A 221 -3.36 29.49 1.14
C GLY A 221 -2.20 29.35 0.14
N ARG A 222 -1.12 28.62 0.50
CA ARG A 222 0.03 28.42 -0.38
C ARG A 222 -0.20 27.18 -1.24
N LYS A 223 -0.24 27.35 -2.55
CA LYS A 223 -0.44 26.27 -3.53
C LYS A 223 0.68 26.29 -4.59
N PRO A 224 1.07 25.16 -5.17
CA PRO A 224 1.91 25.17 -6.36
C PRO A 224 1.13 25.71 -7.57
N GLU A 225 1.84 26.27 -8.56
CA GLU A 225 1.22 26.73 -9.81
C GLU A 225 0.72 25.56 -10.68
N THR A 226 1.41 24.42 -10.62
CA THR A 226 1.11 23.22 -11.41
C THR A 226 1.43 21.97 -10.61
N LEU A 227 0.70 20.89 -10.91
CA LEU A 227 1.00 19.55 -10.41
C LEU A 227 2.03 18.87 -11.31
N MET A 228 2.85 18.01 -10.71
CA MET A 228 3.85 17.22 -11.41
C MET A 228 3.81 15.76 -10.97
N ASP A 229 4.25 14.88 -11.87
CA ASP A 229 4.42 13.48 -11.53
C ASP A 229 5.40 13.33 -10.38
N GLY A 230 5.03 12.48 -9.41
CA GLY A 230 5.86 12.16 -8.25
C GLY A 230 5.86 13.26 -7.20
N ASP A 231 4.95 14.22 -7.30
CA ASP A 231 4.64 15.02 -6.14
C ASP A 231 3.95 14.16 -5.06
N ILE A 232 4.10 14.52 -3.79
CA ILE A 232 3.55 13.76 -2.65
C ILE A 232 2.43 14.54 -2.03
N LEU A 233 1.29 13.94 -1.71
CA LEU A 233 0.21 14.49 -0.89
C LEU A 233 0.14 13.77 0.46
N VAL A 234 0.60 14.41 1.52
CA VAL A 234 0.29 14.07 2.91
C VAL A 234 -1.16 14.47 3.20
N LYS A 235 -2.00 13.58 3.73
CA LYS A 235 -3.38 13.89 4.16
C LYS A 235 -3.48 13.80 5.67
N ALA A 236 -3.86 14.89 6.32
CA ALA A 236 -3.77 15.00 7.79
C ALA A 236 -2.36 14.64 8.30
N ASP A 237 -2.24 14.36 9.59
CA ASP A 237 -0.99 13.93 10.23
C ASP A 237 -0.70 12.43 10.08
N HIS A 238 -1.57 11.67 9.41
CA HIS A 238 -1.57 10.20 9.47
C HIS A 238 -1.65 9.48 8.12
N HIS A 239 -1.72 10.21 6.99
CA HIS A 239 -1.77 9.57 5.67
C HIS A 239 -0.92 10.28 4.62
N ILE A 240 -0.52 9.57 3.57
CA ILE A 240 0.39 10.08 2.52
C ILE A 240 0.18 9.33 1.20
N ALA A 241 0.34 10.02 0.08
CA ALA A 241 0.04 9.55 -1.28
C ALA A 241 1.01 10.14 -2.32
N TRP A 242 1.13 9.50 -3.47
CA TRP A 242 1.69 10.12 -4.68
C TRP A 242 0.60 10.86 -5.45
N VAL A 243 1.01 11.87 -6.21
CA VAL A 243 0.16 12.57 -7.16
C VAL A 243 0.85 12.61 -8.52
N ALA A 244 0.06 12.32 -9.56
CA ALA A 244 0.46 12.45 -10.94
C ALA A 244 0.17 13.87 -11.45
N ALA A 245 0.81 14.29 -12.54
CA ALA A 245 0.67 15.63 -13.12
C ALA A 245 -0.78 15.96 -13.53
N ASN A 246 -1.59 14.95 -13.83
CA ASN A 246 -3.02 15.09 -14.15
C ASN A 246 -3.93 15.23 -12.90
N GLY A 247 -3.35 15.19 -11.70
CA GLY A 247 -4.05 15.25 -10.42
C GLY A 247 -4.49 13.89 -9.86
N THR A 248 -4.22 12.77 -10.51
CA THR A 248 -4.56 11.44 -9.96
C THR A 248 -3.79 11.20 -8.65
N ILE A 249 -4.53 10.85 -7.59
CA ILE A 249 -3.94 10.43 -6.30
C ILE A 249 -3.72 8.92 -6.33
N ILE A 250 -2.53 8.48 -5.96
CA ILE A 250 -2.13 7.06 -5.91
C ILE A 250 -1.62 6.74 -4.52
N GLU A 251 -2.27 5.82 -3.82
CA GLU A 251 -2.03 5.60 -2.39
C GLU A 251 -2.33 4.17 -1.94
N ALA A 252 -1.60 3.71 -0.92
CA ALA A 252 -2.03 2.58 -0.10
C ALA A 252 -3.02 3.11 0.94
N ALA A 253 -4.32 3.01 0.63
CA ALA A 253 -5.38 3.75 1.32
C ALA A 253 -5.71 3.17 2.70
N ASP A 254 -6.15 1.92 2.74
CA ASP A 254 -6.55 1.21 3.96
C ASP A 254 -6.67 -0.30 3.68
N THR A 255 -6.80 -1.12 4.72
CA THR A 255 -6.85 -2.59 4.70
C THR A 255 -7.98 -3.17 3.83
N ASP A 256 -9.06 -2.41 3.65
CA ASP A 256 -10.23 -2.76 2.86
C ASP A 256 -10.18 -2.27 1.42
N LEU A 257 -9.25 -1.36 1.09
CA LEU A 257 -9.09 -0.77 -0.24
C LEU A 257 -7.81 -1.24 -0.96
N GLY A 258 -6.70 -1.37 -0.23
CA GLY A 258 -5.38 -1.67 -0.77
C GLY A 258 -4.69 -0.46 -1.39
N VAL A 259 -3.88 -0.72 -2.42
CA VAL A 259 -3.29 0.34 -3.27
C VAL A 259 -4.29 0.72 -4.35
N VAL A 260 -4.64 2.00 -4.41
CA VAL A 260 -5.62 2.55 -5.33
C VAL A 260 -5.08 3.76 -6.06
N ALA A 261 -5.54 3.97 -7.29
CA ALA A 261 -5.40 5.22 -8.01
C ALA A 261 -6.81 5.83 -8.15
N LYS A 262 -7.28 6.46 -7.07
CA LYS A 262 -8.66 6.98 -6.96
C LYS A 262 -8.63 8.39 -6.41
N GLY A 263 -9.62 9.17 -6.81
CA GLY A 263 -9.73 10.59 -6.46
C GLY A 263 -8.85 11.47 -7.34
N ARG A 264 -9.12 12.77 -7.25
CA ARG A 264 -8.40 13.80 -7.98
C ARG A 264 -8.03 14.90 -7.02
N PHE A 265 -6.76 15.28 -7.05
CA PHE A 265 -6.28 16.47 -6.40
C PHE A 265 -6.39 17.63 -7.38
N GLU A 266 -7.13 18.65 -6.97
CA GLU A 266 -7.32 19.87 -7.74
C GLU A 266 -6.72 21.04 -6.97
N LEU A 267 -6.14 21.98 -7.70
CA LEU A 267 -5.51 23.17 -7.11
C LEU A 267 -6.52 24.29 -6.85
N GLU A 268 -7.77 24.16 -7.30
CA GLU A 268 -8.83 25.15 -7.13
C GLU A 268 -9.50 25.01 -5.76
#